data_AF-A0A822BD22-F1
#
_entry.id   AF-A0A822BD22-F1
#
_cell.length_a   1.000
_cell.length_b   1.000
_cell.length_c   1.000
_cell.angle_alpha   90.00
_cell.angle_beta   90.00
_cell.angle_gamma   90.00
#
_symmetry.space_group_name_H-M   'P 1'
#
loop_
_entity.id
_entity.type
_entity.pdbx_description
1 polymer ?
#
loop_
_entity_poly.entity_id
_entity_poly.type
_entity_poly.pdbx_seq_one_letter_code
_entity_poly.pdbx_strand_id
1 'polypeptide(L)'
;MGNTVSHNINQSPSNDYRFLNIDKEPLEMLLAIEDYKKLPLVSLEQAVSSLVSFVPNIKQMVQLVKDKCKNPADNLTVDESASIMLYSLENIPLEESFYIILNKTLRDKNRQNFKNWLSYLKLFTTALSKIPSTKSVVYCGVKQNLHHLYPKGQNITWWEFSSCITSLERLQSNEFLGKNGTRTIFYIECFSGKNIQSHSYYSTRNEILLPSEIKFIINSSRERKDGLSIIHLKEIVQFSSSIISALSDRHKRVRIEPGSTGLTISELDLNGILKKIFNLDASRKFQRNYLALFQKRRSCPKCGRKDRVYCADFLFKDPQNDMIGCINTFHILLFPRLASFMFAT
;
A
#
# COMPACT_ATOMS: atom_id res chain seq x y z
N MET A 1 -53.51 36.10 -15.42
CA MET A 1 -52.50 36.51 -14.44
C MET A 1 -51.95 35.25 -13.80
N GLY A 2 -50.85 34.73 -14.36
CA GLY A 2 -50.26 33.46 -13.93
C GLY A 2 -49.27 33.70 -12.80
N ASN A 3 -49.51 33.09 -11.64
CA ASN A 3 -48.56 33.06 -10.54
C ASN A 3 -47.51 31.99 -10.81
N THR A 4 -46.31 32.43 -11.19
CA THR A 4 -45.11 31.61 -11.30
C THR A 4 -44.56 31.40 -9.89
N VAL A 5 -44.68 30.17 -9.38
CA VAL A 5 -44.00 29.74 -8.16
C VAL A 5 -42.52 29.55 -8.51
N SER A 6 -41.69 30.47 -8.06
CA SER A 6 -40.23 30.38 -8.12
C SER A 6 -39.76 29.25 -7.19
N HIS A 7 -39.34 28.13 -7.77
CA HIS A 7 -38.57 27.12 -7.05
C HIS A 7 -37.18 27.65 -6.75
N ASN A 8 -36.98 28.03 -5.49
CA ASN A 8 -35.71 28.41 -4.92
C ASN A 8 -34.84 27.14 -4.79
N ILE A 9 -34.08 26.82 -5.85
CA ILE A 9 -33.03 25.81 -5.83
C ILE A 9 -31.79 26.46 -5.20
N ASN A 10 -31.77 26.56 -3.87
CA ASN A 10 -30.59 26.94 -3.09
C ASN A 10 -30.70 26.34 -1.68
N GLN A 11 -30.83 25.02 -1.63
CA GLN A 11 -30.40 24.26 -0.46
C GLN A 11 -29.28 23.37 -0.95
N SER A 12 -28.04 23.82 -0.72
CA SER A 12 -26.86 22.97 -0.86
C SER A 12 -27.09 21.74 0.02
N PRO A 13 -27.20 20.54 -0.54
CA PRO A 13 -27.28 19.35 0.28
C PRO A 13 -26.00 19.32 1.12
N SER A 14 -26.16 19.05 2.42
CA SER A 14 -25.07 18.86 3.36
C SER A 14 -24.03 17.94 2.71
N ASN A 15 -22.88 18.50 2.35
CA ASN A 15 -21.78 17.75 1.79
C ASN A 15 -21.26 16.80 2.88
N ASP A 16 -21.86 15.62 2.99
CA ASP A 16 -21.22 14.49 3.65
C ASP A 16 -20.11 14.02 2.71
N TYR A 17 -18.93 14.62 2.88
CA TYR A 17 -17.73 14.20 2.18
C TYR A 17 -17.43 12.74 2.52
N ARG A 18 -16.75 12.08 1.57
CA ARG A 18 -16.08 10.78 1.65
C ARG A 18 -15.58 10.40 3.06
N PHE A 19 -16.49 9.95 3.93
CA PHE A 19 -16.11 9.28 5.16
C PHE A 19 -15.56 7.94 4.73
N LEU A 20 -14.25 7.78 4.89
CA LEU A 20 -13.68 6.45 4.80
C LEU A 20 -14.43 5.56 5.78
N ASN A 21 -14.91 4.42 5.30
CA ASN A 21 -15.54 3.43 6.16
C ASN A 21 -14.44 2.63 6.91
N ILE A 22 -13.42 3.34 7.42
CA ILE A 22 -12.29 2.76 8.17
C ILE A 22 -12.80 2.11 9.46
N ASP A 23 -13.92 2.60 10.01
CA ASP A 23 -14.62 1.99 11.14
C ASP A 23 -15.03 0.53 10.88
N LYS A 24 -15.15 0.14 9.61
CA LYS A 24 -15.53 -1.21 9.19
C LYS A 24 -14.33 -2.07 8.77
N GLU A 25 -13.11 -1.55 8.81
CA GLU A 25 -11.92 -2.37 8.52
C GLU A 25 -11.87 -3.54 9.50
N PRO A 26 -11.63 -4.77 9.03
CA PRO A 26 -11.63 -5.93 9.90
C PRO A 26 -10.41 -5.96 10.83
N LEU A 27 -9.40 -5.11 10.57
CA LEU A 27 -8.15 -4.96 11.33
C LEU A 27 -7.37 -6.27 11.56
N GLU A 28 -7.65 -7.28 10.74
CA GLU A 28 -7.03 -8.60 10.74
C GLU A 28 -6.45 -8.93 9.36
N MET A 29 -5.66 -10.00 9.30
CA MET A 29 -5.10 -10.49 8.05
C MET A 29 -6.10 -11.42 7.34
N LEU A 30 -6.60 -10.99 6.19
CA LEU A 30 -7.33 -11.82 5.23
C LEU A 30 -6.35 -12.44 4.21
N LEU A 31 -6.86 -13.38 3.40
CA LEU A 31 -6.10 -13.91 2.26
C LEU A 31 -5.85 -12.80 1.24
N ALA A 32 -4.57 -12.66 0.86
CA ALA A 32 -4.10 -11.70 -0.13
C ALA A 32 -4.72 -11.99 -1.49
N ILE A 33 -5.03 -10.93 -2.22
CA ILE A 33 -5.72 -11.06 -3.48
C ILE A 33 -4.74 -10.85 -4.63
N GLU A 34 -4.28 -11.96 -5.23
CA GLU A 34 -3.30 -11.90 -6.32
C GLU A 34 -3.86 -12.33 -7.68
N ASP A 35 -5.06 -12.89 -7.72
CA ASP A 35 -5.63 -13.50 -8.93
C ASP A 35 -5.78 -12.51 -10.09
N TYR A 36 -6.08 -11.25 -9.79
CA TYR A 36 -6.20 -10.21 -10.81
C TYR A 36 -4.87 -9.94 -11.52
N LYS A 37 -3.71 -10.18 -10.88
CA LYS A 37 -2.39 -9.84 -11.44
C LYS A 37 -2.13 -10.60 -12.76
N LYS A 38 -2.67 -11.81 -12.89
CA LYS A 38 -2.54 -12.70 -14.06
C LYS A 38 -3.53 -12.40 -15.18
N LEU A 39 -4.55 -11.56 -14.93
CA LEU A 39 -5.55 -11.22 -15.95
C LEU A 39 -4.97 -10.28 -17.00
N PRO A 40 -5.45 -10.35 -18.25
CA PRO A 40 -5.10 -9.38 -19.28
C PRO A 40 -5.63 -7.99 -18.93
N LEU A 41 -4.96 -6.95 -19.43
CA LEU A 41 -5.52 -5.60 -19.43
C LEU A 41 -6.62 -5.52 -20.49
N VAL A 42 -7.71 -4.84 -20.14
CA VAL A 42 -8.92 -4.70 -20.96
C VAL A 42 -9.40 -3.25 -20.90
N SER A 43 -10.33 -2.87 -21.78
CA SER A 43 -10.93 -1.52 -21.72
C SER A 43 -11.75 -1.33 -20.44
N LEU A 44 -12.05 -0.08 -20.07
CA LEU A 44 -12.84 0.18 -18.86
C LEU A 44 -14.23 -0.45 -18.94
N GLU A 45 -14.89 -0.42 -20.09
CA GLU A 45 -16.20 -1.07 -20.31
C GLU A 45 -16.15 -2.58 -20.05
N GLN A 46 -15.11 -3.24 -20.56
CA GLN A 46 -14.90 -4.67 -20.34
C GLN A 46 -14.59 -4.95 -18.87
N ALA A 47 -13.75 -4.11 -18.25
CA ALA A 47 -13.32 -4.25 -16.87
C ALA A 47 -14.48 -4.18 -15.87
N VAL A 48 -15.54 -3.42 -16.19
CA VAL A 48 -16.72 -3.26 -15.33
C VAL A 48 -17.92 -4.10 -15.76
N SER A 49 -17.81 -4.90 -16.82
CA SER A 49 -18.95 -5.64 -17.39
C SER A 49 -19.68 -6.52 -16.37
N SER A 50 -18.93 -7.20 -15.49
CA SER A 50 -19.46 -8.04 -14.41
C SER A 50 -20.07 -7.26 -13.25
N LEU A 51 -19.90 -5.94 -13.19
CA LEU A 51 -20.40 -5.07 -12.13
C LEU A 51 -21.77 -4.47 -12.45
N VAL A 52 -22.21 -4.53 -13.72
CA VAL A 52 -23.45 -3.91 -14.22
C VAL A 52 -24.69 -4.37 -13.46
N SER A 53 -24.70 -5.59 -12.93
CA SER A 53 -25.86 -6.16 -12.22
C SER A 53 -26.04 -5.62 -10.80
N PHE A 54 -25.03 -4.99 -10.20
CA PHE A 54 -25.09 -4.56 -8.79
C PHE A 54 -24.43 -3.21 -8.48
N VAL A 55 -23.77 -2.56 -9.46
CA VAL A 55 -23.29 -1.18 -9.33
C VAL A 55 -24.25 -0.27 -10.13
N PRO A 56 -25.03 0.59 -9.47
CA PRO A 56 -25.97 1.48 -10.13
C PRO A 56 -25.31 2.38 -11.15
N ASN A 57 -25.96 2.60 -12.30
CA ASN A 57 -25.58 3.58 -13.33
C ASN A 57 -24.13 3.45 -13.87
N ILE A 58 -23.50 2.28 -13.75
CA ILE A 58 -22.08 2.13 -14.08
C ILE A 58 -21.75 2.42 -15.55
N LYS A 59 -22.66 2.11 -16.47
CA LYS A 59 -22.46 2.39 -17.91
C LYS A 59 -22.38 3.90 -18.17
N GLN A 60 -23.30 4.67 -17.57
CA GLN A 60 -23.30 6.13 -17.67
C GLN A 60 -22.07 6.73 -17.01
N MET A 61 -21.66 6.22 -15.84
CA MET A 61 -20.44 6.67 -15.16
C MET A 61 -19.20 6.44 -16.03
N VAL A 62 -19.06 5.26 -16.66
CA VAL A 62 -17.93 4.95 -17.56
C VAL A 62 -17.87 5.90 -18.74
N GLN A 63 -19.01 6.19 -19.38
CA GLN A 63 -19.06 7.17 -20.48
C GLN A 63 -18.59 8.55 -20.01
N LEU A 64 -19.14 9.04 -18.89
CA LEU A 64 -18.80 10.33 -18.30
C LEU A 64 -17.29 10.47 -18.02
N VAL A 65 -16.68 9.47 -17.39
CA VAL A 65 -15.26 9.55 -17.02
C VAL A 65 -14.32 9.43 -18.22
N LYS A 66 -14.70 8.65 -19.24
CA LYS A 66 -13.91 8.53 -20.47
C LYS A 66 -13.91 9.82 -21.27
N ASP A 67 -15.05 10.51 -21.34
CA ASP A 67 -15.16 11.81 -22.02
C ASP A 67 -14.26 12.88 -21.39
N LYS A 68 -14.03 12.79 -20.07
CA LYS A 68 -13.13 13.69 -19.33
C LYS A 68 -11.65 13.31 -19.42
N CYS A 69 -11.31 12.07 -19.79
CA CYS A 69 -9.95 11.54 -19.78
C CYS A 69 -9.28 11.50 -21.17
N LYS A 70 -9.68 12.37 -22.13
CA LYS A 70 -9.18 12.32 -23.51
C LYS A 70 -7.66 12.50 -23.65
N ASN A 71 -7.04 13.29 -22.76
CA ASN A 71 -5.60 13.55 -22.75
C ASN A 71 -5.05 13.38 -21.32
N PRO A 72 -4.87 12.14 -20.86
CA PRO A 72 -4.47 11.87 -19.49
C PRO A 72 -2.98 12.20 -19.25
N ALA A 73 -2.67 12.61 -18.02
CA ALA A 73 -1.29 12.78 -17.56
C ALA A 73 -0.59 11.44 -17.26
N ASP A 74 0.66 11.48 -16.79
CA ASP A 74 1.40 10.34 -16.22
C ASP A 74 1.57 9.14 -17.17
N ASN A 75 1.54 9.37 -18.49
CA ASN A 75 1.58 8.34 -19.52
C ASN A 75 0.51 7.24 -19.34
N LEU A 76 -0.61 7.58 -18.73
CA LEU A 76 -1.76 6.69 -18.62
C LEU A 76 -2.47 6.60 -19.97
N THR A 77 -3.13 5.46 -20.22
CA THR A 77 -4.15 5.40 -21.27
C THR A 77 -5.44 6.09 -20.81
N VAL A 78 -6.36 6.34 -21.75
CA VAL A 78 -7.69 6.86 -21.44
C VAL A 78 -8.41 5.95 -20.45
N ASP A 79 -8.40 4.63 -20.67
CA ASP A 79 -9.06 3.65 -19.79
C ASP A 79 -8.41 3.59 -18.39
N GLU A 80 -7.09 3.71 -18.30
CA GLU A 80 -6.36 3.75 -17.03
C GLU A 80 -6.72 4.99 -16.21
N SER A 81 -6.65 6.19 -16.82
CA SER A 81 -7.05 7.44 -16.15
C SER A 81 -8.52 7.43 -15.79
N ALA A 82 -9.39 6.97 -16.70
CA ALA A 82 -10.83 6.88 -16.45
C ALA A 82 -11.16 5.90 -15.33
N SER A 83 -10.39 4.82 -15.15
CA SER A 83 -10.57 3.92 -14.01
C SER A 83 -10.32 4.60 -12.66
N ILE A 84 -9.34 5.51 -12.59
CA ILE A 84 -9.06 6.31 -11.40
C ILE A 84 -10.13 7.38 -11.18
N MET A 85 -10.55 8.04 -12.25
CA MET A 85 -11.63 9.02 -12.17
C MET A 85 -12.95 8.39 -11.71
N LEU A 86 -13.28 7.18 -12.20
CA LEU A 86 -14.44 6.41 -11.78
C LEU A 86 -14.39 6.09 -10.28
N TYR A 87 -13.21 5.72 -9.77
CA TYR A 87 -13.03 5.50 -8.33
C TYR A 87 -13.30 6.77 -7.52
N SER A 88 -12.88 7.94 -7.98
CA SER A 88 -13.08 9.20 -7.24
C SER A 88 -14.46 9.84 -7.39
N LEU A 89 -15.31 9.31 -8.28
CA LEU A 89 -16.63 9.87 -8.58
C LEU A 89 -17.62 9.62 -7.43
N GLU A 90 -18.30 10.68 -6.98
CA GLU A 90 -19.37 10.57 -5.97
C GLU A 90 -20.73 10.55 -6.66
N ASN A 91 -21.59 9.65 -6.20
CA ASN A 91 -22.99 9.56 -6.62
C ASN A 91 -23.91 10.14 -5.55
N ILE A 92 -25.16 10.40 -5.93
CA ILE A 92 -26.25 10.72 -5.01
C ILE A 92 -27.33 9.65 -5.22
N PRO A 93 -27.67 8.85 -4.19
CA PRO A 93 -27.15 8.89 -2.83
C PRO A 93 -25.68 8.44 -2.71
N LEU A 94 -24.98 8.90 -1.66
CA LEU A 94 -23.54 8.71 -1.51
C LEU A 94 -23.16 7.22 -1.45
N GLU A 95 -23.98 6.39 -0.80
CA GLU A 95 -23.80 4.95 -0.62
C GLU A 95 -23.71 4.18 -1.96
N GLU A 96 -24.25 4.75 -3.03
CA GLU A 96 -24.19 4.20 -4.39
C GLU A 96 -22.91 4.62 -5.14
N SER A 97 -22.00 5.37 -4.51
CA SER A 97 -20.72 5.73 -5.11
C SER A 97 -19.88 4.49 -5.35
N PHE A 98 -19.24 4.45 -6.52
CA PHE A 98 -18.46 3.30 -6.98
C PHE A 98 -17.41 2.85 -5.96
N TYR A 99 -16.66 3.79 -5.36
CA TYR A 99 -15.65 3.46 -4.36
C TYR A 99 -16.23 2.89 -3.07
N ILE A 100 -17.45 3.27 -2.65
CA ILE A 100 -18.07 2.75 -1.43
C ILE A 100 -18.37 1.26 -1.62
N ILE A 101 -18.93 0.90 -2.77
CA ILE A 101 -19.27 -0.49 -3.10
C ILE A 101 -17.99 -1.33 -3.25
N LEU A 102 -16.96 -0.79 -3.93
CA LEU A 102 -15.66 -1.44 -4.08
C LEU A 102 -14.99 -1.66 -2.72
N ASN A 103 -14.83 -0.61 -1.92
CA ASN A 103 -14.15 -0.68 -0.62
C ASN A 103 -14.91 -1.59 0.35
N LYS A 104 -16.25 -1.62 0.30
CA LYS A 104 -17.05 -2.59 1.07
C LYS A 104 -16.72 -4.02 0.65
N THR A 105 -16.56 -4.28 -0.65
CA THR A 105 -16.20 -5.61 -1.16
C THR A 105 -14.78 -6.01 -0.76
N LEU A 106 -13.83 -5.07 -0.74
CA LEU A 106 -12.44 -5.32 -0.33
C LEU A 106 -12.33 -5.75 1.15
N ARG A 107 -13.16 -5.16 2.02
CA ARG A 107 -13.27 -5.53 3.43
C ARG A 107 -14.01 -6.83 3.69
N ASP A 108 -14.80 -7.31 2.73
CA ASP A 108 -15.63 -8.50 2.92
C ASP A 108 -14.74 -9.75 3.04
N LYS A 109 -14.97 -10.53 4.11
CA LYS A 109 -14.31 -11.83 4.33
C LYS A 109 -14.73 -12.83 3.26
N ASN A 110 -15.96 -12.70 2.72
CA ASN A 110 -16.43 -13.52 1.62
C ASN A 110 -15.83 -13.05 0.27
N ARG A 111 -14.80 -13.75 -0.17
CA ARG A 111 -14.09 -13.45 -1.42
C ARG A 111 -14.85 -13.82 -2.70
N GLN A 112 -16.06 -14.40 -2.64
CA GLN A 112 -16.83 -14.70 -3.85
C GLN A 112 -17.27 -13.43 -4.57
N ASN A 113 -17.74 -12.42 -3.83
CA ASN A 113 -18.18 -11.14 -4.37
C ASN A 113 -17.03 -10.38 -5.04
N PHE A 114 -15.81 -10.61 -4.56
CA PHE A 114 -14.60 -10.00 -5.06
C PHE A 114 -14.25 -10.42 -6.50
N LYS A 115 -14.64 -11.63 -6.94
CA LYS A 115 -14.32 -12.14 -8.28
C LYS A 115 -14.80 -11.22 -9.40
N ASN A 116 -15.96 -10.59 -9.22
CA ASN A 116 -16.54 -9.66 -10.20
C ASN A 116 -15.71 -8.38 -10.37
N TRP A 117 -14.84 -8.04 -9.41
CA TRP A 117 -14.00 -6.84 -9.41
C TRP A 117 -12.61 -7.07 -9.99
N LEU A 118 -12.21 -8.31 -10.26
CA LEU A 118 -10.84 -8.65 -10.65
C LEU A 118 -10.36 -7.87 -11.89
N SER A 119 -11.19 -7.80 -12.94
CA SER A 119 -10.83 -7.09 -14.17
C SER A 119 -10.68 -5.58 -13.96
N TYR A 120 -11.59 -4.97 -13.19
CA TYR A 120 -11.47 -3.56 -12.79
C TYR A 120 -10.21 -3.32 -11.95
N LEU A 121 -9.94 -4.16 -10.96
CA LEU A 121 -8.77 -4.03 -10.10
C LEU A 121 -7.47 -4.21 -10.86
N LYS A 122 -7.42 -5.10 -11.85
CA LYS A 122 -6.27 -5.22 -12.75
C LYS A 122 -6.00 -3.91 -13.49
N LEU A 123 -7.01 -3.30 -14.10
CA LEU A 123 -6.88 -2.01 -14.80
C LEU A 123 -6.47 -0.89 -13.84
N PHE A 124 -7.21 -0.74 -12.73
CA PHE A 124 -7.04 0.33 -11.75
C PHE A 124 -5.67 0.27 -11.04
N THR A 125 -5.26 -0.91 -10.56
CA THR A 125 -3.95 -1.05 -9.90
C THR A 125 -2.79 -0.90 -10.87
N THR A 126 -2.96 -1.29 -12.14
CA THR A 126 -1.96 -1.02 -13.19
C THR A 126 -1.83 0.47 -13.44
N ALA A 127 -2.94 1.21 -13.52
CA ALA A 127 -2.94 2.67 -13.64
C ALA A 127 -2.21 3.32 -12.44
N LEU A 128 -2.57 2.95 -11.21
CA LEU A 128 -1.90 3.46 -10.00
C LEU A 128 -0.40 3.14 -9.95
N SER A 129 0.03 2.00 -10.51
CA SER A 129 1.45 1.62 -10.52
C SER A 129 2.32 2.54 -11.40
N LYS A 130 1.73 3.18 -12.42
CA LYS A 130 2.41 4.14 -13.30
C LYS A 130 2.55 5.52 -12.69
N ILE A 131 1.68 5.87 -11.73
CA ILE A 131 1.77 7.13 -10.98
C ILE A 131 2.92 7.01 -9.97
N PRO A 132 3.84 7.98 -9.86
CA PRO A 132 4.91 7.97 -8.87
C PRO A 132 4.37 7.86 -7.44
N SER A 133 5.06 7.09 -6.60
CA SER A 133 4.74 7.04 -5.16
C SER A 133 5.27 8.29 -4.46
N THR A 134 4.44 8.85 -3.59
CA THR A 134 4.74 10.00 -2.76
C THR A 134 5.01 9.53 -1.35
N LYS A 135 6.21 9.82 -0.83
CA LYS A 135 6.52 9.69 0.58
C LYS A 135 6.16 10.98 1.30
N SER A 136 5.13 10.92 2.14
CA SER A 136 4.61 12.08 2.85
C SER A 136 3.83 11.68 4.09
N VAL A 137 3.47 12.69 4.88
CA VAL A 137 2.43 12.56 5.88
C VAL A 137 1.10 12.89 5.23
N VAL A 138 0.13 12.00 5.38
CA VAL A 138 -1.23 12.20 4.92
C VAL A 138 -2.22 12.04 6.06
N TYR A 139 -3.39 12.62 5.88
CA TYR A 139 -4.46 12.64 6.87
C TYR A 139 -5.75 12.13 6.28
N CYS A 140 -6.47 11.35 7.07
CA CYS A 140 -7.87 11.05 6.83
C CYS A 140 -8.66 11.09 8.13
N GLY A 141 -9.98 11.19 8.04
CA GLY A 141 -10.81 11.41 9.21
C GLY A 141 -12.19 10.76 9.11
N VAL A 142 -12.75 10.44 10.27
CA VAL A 142 -14.09 9.87 10.41
C VAL A 142 -14.83 10.51 11.59
N LYS A 143 -16.14 10.71 11.47
CA LYS A 143 -17.00 11.27 12.54
C LYS A 143 -17.38 10.20 13.60
N GLN A 144 -16.39 9.49 14.10
CA GLN A 144 -16.52 8.46 15.14
C GLN A 144 -15.26 8.42 16.02
N ASN A 145 -15.36 7.89 17.24
CA ASN A 145 -14.18 7.60 18.07
C ASN A 145 -13.71 6.17 17.81
N LEU A 146 -12.52 6.02 17.20
CA LEU A 146 -11.91 4.72 16.92
C LEU A 146 -10.70 4.43 17.81
N HIS A 147 -10.40 5.26 18.81
CA HIS A 147 -9.19 5.16 19.64
C HIS A 147 -8.93 3.73 20.16
N HIS A 148 -9.97 3.09 20.71
CA HIS A 148 -9.90 1.77 21.31
C HIS A 148 -9.58 0.64 20.33
N LEU A 149 -9.89 0.81 19.03
CA LEU A 149 -9.62 -0.18 17.99
C LEU A 149 -8.16 -0.15 17.52
N TYR A 150 -7.41 0.90 17.85
CA TYR A 150 -6.04 1.11 17.39
C TYR A 150 -5.07 1.24 18.57
N PRO A 151 -4.83 0.16 19.33
CA PRO A 151 -3.85 0.19 20.42
C PRO A 151 -2.42 0.31 19.88
N LYS A 152 -1.59 1.08 20.58
CA LYS A 152 -0.17 1.30 20.23
C LYS A 152 0.60 -0.02 20.14
N GLY A 153 1.48 -0.11 19.14
CA GLY A 153 2.41 -1.22 18.93
C GLY A 153 1.83 -2.39 18.14
N GLN A 154 0.53 -2.36 17.81
CA GLN A 154 -0.08 -3.39 16.97
C GLN A 154 0.13 -3.09 15.48
N ASN A 155 0.22 -4.17 14.71
CA ASN A 155 0.20 -4.13 13.26
C ASN A 155 -1.22 -4.36 12.77
N ILE A 156 -1.65 -3.57 11.80
CA ILE A 156 -2.97 -3.65 11.18
C ILE A 156 -2.84 -3.69 9.66
N THR A 157 -3.89 -4.17 9.00
CA THR A 157 -4.03 -4.08 7.54
C THR A 157 -5.30 -3.31 7.23
N TRP A 158 -5.20 -2.31 6.36
CA TRP A 158 -6.35 -1.70 5.70
C TRP A 158 -6.55 -2.36 4.35
N TRP A 159 -7.71 -2.99 4.16
CA TRP A 159 -8.04 -3.73 2.95
C TRP A 159 -8.60 -2.83 1.86
N GLU A 160 -9.21 -1.70 2.23
CA GLU A 160 -9.69 -0.73 1.27
C GLU A 160 -8.59 0.14 0.66
N PHE A 161 -8.90 0.77 -0.47
CA PHE A 161 -8.15 1.95 -0.90
C PHE A 161 -8.57 3.15 -0.05
N SER A 162 -7.59 3.89 0.49
CA SER A 162 -7.87 4.98 1.44
C SER A 162 -7.49 6.33 0.84
N SER A 163 -8.49 7.17 0.62
CA SER A 163 -8.30 8.55 0.17
C SER A 163 -7.95 9.46 1.31
N CYS A 164 -6.80 10.10 1.19
CA CYS A 164 -6.25 11.00 2.19
C CYS A 164 -5.96 12.37 1.57
N ILE A 165 -5.70 13.34 2.43
CA ILE A 165 -5.26 14.68 2.04
C ILE A 165 -3.98 15.05 2.78
N THR A 166 -3.21 15.98 2.23
CA THR A 166 -1.94 16.42 2.81
C THR A 166 -2.08 17.58 3.81
N SER A 167 -3.24 18.25 3.85
CA SER A 167 -3.49 19.40 4.72
C SER A 167 -4.42 19.04 5.88
N LEU A 168 -3.88 19.07 7.10
CA LEU A 168 -4.66 18.91 8.33
C LEU A 168 -5.70 20.04 8.50
N GLU A 169 -5.34 21.27 8.14
CA GLU A 169 -6.25 22.42 8.21
C GLU A 169 -7.48 22.18 7.33
N ARG A 170 -7.26 21.70 6.11
CA ARG A 170 -8.34 21.36 5.18
C ARG A 170 -9.18 20.22 5.72
N LEU A 171 -8.57 19.18 6.32
CA LEU A 171 -9.32 18.07 6.91
C LEU A 171 -10.27 18.57 7.99
N GLN A 172 -9.84 19.57 8.75
CA GLN A 172 -10.61 20.16 9.84
C GLN A 172 -11.63 21.22 9.39
N SER A 173 -11.74 21.52 8.09
CA SER A 173 -12.81 22.41 7.61
C SER A 173 -14.18 21.74 7.75
N ASN A 174 -15.24 22.54 7.82
CA ASN A 174 -16.62 22.03 7.92
C ASN A 174 -17.05 21.26 6.67
N GLU A 175 -16.32 21.43 5.55
CA GLU A 175 -16.50 20.61 4.37
C GLU A 175 -16.10 19.16 4.68
N PHE A 176 -14.96 18.93 5.33
CA PHE A 176 -14.48 17.56 5.59
C PHE A 176 -14.90 17.04 6.97
N LEU A 177 -13.96 16.94 7.92
CA LEU A 177 -14.20 16.37 9.25
C LEU A 177 -14.82 17.38 10.21
N GLY A 178 -14.53 18.67 10.03
CA GLY A 178 -14.84 19.72 10.97
C GLY A 178 -13.97 19.71 12.24
N LYS A 179 -14.23 20.67 13.12
CA LYS A 179 -13.51 20.87 14.40
C LYS A 179 -14.28 20.41 15.62
N ASN A 180 -15.53 19.97 15.47
CA ASN A 180 -16.46 19.72 16.57
C ASN A 180 -17.01 18.29 16.51
N GLY A 181 -17.51 17.82 17.66
CA GLY A 181 -18.09 16.49 17.80
C GLY A 181 -17.07 15.37 17.89
N THR A 182 -17.57 14.18 18.17
CA THR A 182 -16.78 12.95 18.27
C THR A 182 -16.21 12.58 16.91
N ARG A 183 -14.88 12.52 16.81
CA ARG A 183 -14.21 12.29 15.54
C ARG A 183 -12.81 11.72 15.73
N THR A 184 -12.31 11.06 14.70
CA THR A 184 -10.96 10.51 14.67
C THR A 184 -10.20 11.09 13.48
N ILE A 185 -8.95 11.51 13.70
CA ILE A 185 -7.97 11.83 12.66
C ILE A 185 -6.89 10.76 12.67
N PHE A 186 -6.65 10.17 11.50
CA PHE A 186 -5.47 9.37 11.25
C PHE A 186 -4.35 10.27 10.73
N TYR A 187 -3.24 10.30 11.46
CA TYR A 187 -1.96 10.85 11.02
C TYR A 187 -1.15 9.68 10.45
N ILE A 188 -0.84 9.70 9.15
CA ILE A 188 -0.27 8.54 8.46
C ILE A 188 1.07 8.91 7.82
N GLU A 189 2.15 8.32 8.30
CA GLU A 189 3.45 8.31 7.59
C GLU A 189 3.40 7.23 6.50
N CYS A 190 3.26 7.62 5.23
CA CYS A 190 3.24 6.69 4.09
C CYS A 190 4.41 6.90 3.13
N PHE A 191 4.77 5.85 2.40
CA PHE A 191 5.72 5.87 1.28
C PHE A 191 5.10 5.38 -0.03
N SER A 192 3.94 4.71 -0.01
CA SER A 192 3.31 4.17 -1.22
C SER A 192 2.20 5.03 -1.82
N GLY A 193 1.80 6.13 -1.15
CA GLY A 193 0.68 6.97 -1.56
C GLY A 193 0.80 7.50 -2.99
N LYS A 194 -0.32 7.56 -3.72
CA LYS A 194 -0.38 8.01 -5.11
C LYS A 194 -1.10 9.35 -5.17
N ASN A 195 -0.45 10.38 -5.71
CA ASN A 195 -1.14 11.64 -5.98
C ASN A 195 -2.02 11.45 -7.21
N ILE A 196 -3.33 11.35 -7.02
CA ILE A 196 -4.29 11.12 -8.10
C ILE A 196 -4.99 12.40 -8.54
N GLN A 197 -4.51 13.57 -8.12
CA GLN A 197 -5.16 14.86 -8.38
C GLN A 197 -5.48 15.08 -9.87
N SER A 198 -4.54 14.75 -10.77
CA SER A 198 -4.68 14.88 -12.23
C SER A 198 -5.67 13.89 -12.86
N HIS A 199 -6.09 12.87 -12.10
CA HIS A 199 -6.94 11.78 -12.54
C HIS A 199 -8.24 11.66 -11.73
N SER A 200 -8.40 12.48 -10.70
CA SER A 200 -9.59 12.53 -9.86
C SER A 200 -10.67 13.38 -10.54
N TYR A 201 -11.92 12.99 -10.35
CA TYR A 201 -13.08 13.79 -10.77
C TYR A 201 -13.11 15.15 -10.05
N TYR A 202 -12.52 15.22 -8.85
CA TYR A 202 -12.43 16.41 -8.01
C TYR A 202 -10.98 16.90 -7.88
N SER A 203 -10.44 17.48 -8.96
CA SER A 203 -9.03 17.92 -9.07
C SER A 203 -8.59 18.94 -8.03
N THR A 204 -9.51 19.61 -7.33
CA THR A 204 -9.19 20.60 -6.29
C THR A 204 -8.93 19.98 -4.92
N ARG A 205 -9.15 18.66 -4.74
CA ARG A 205 -9.03 17.99 -3.42
C ARG A 205 -7.60 17.60 -3.02
N ASN A 206 -6.62 17.69 -3.92
CA ASN A 206 -5.22 17.29 -3.70
C ASN A 206 -5.13 15.89 -3.04
N GLU A 207 -5.87 14.96 -3.62
CA GLU A 207 -6.11 13.63 -3.05
C GLU A 207 -4.86 12.74 -3.20
N ILE A 208 -4.41 12.21 -2.06
CA ILE A 208 -3.42 11.13 -2.02
C ILE A 208 -4.16 9.83 -1.75
N LEU A 209 -4.12 8.92 -2.72
CA LEU A 209 -4.72 7.60 -2.57
C LEU A 209 -3.70 6.60 -2.04
N LEU A 210 -4.00 6.00 -0.89
CA LEU A 210 -3.26 4.85 -0.38
C LEU A 210 -3.76 3.57 -1.06
N PRO A 211 -2.87 2.66 -1.50
CA PRO A 211 -3.26 1.38 -2.09
C PRO A 211 -4.01 0.51 -1.08
N SER A 212 -4.79 -0.45 -1.60
CA SER A 212 -5.41 -1.49 -0.80
C SER A 212 -4.39 -2.49 -0.25
N GLU A 213 -4.83 -3.26 0.74
CA GLU A 213 -4.01 -4.23 1.48
C GLU A 213 -2.76 -3.61 2.11
N ILE A 214 -2.80 -2.32 2.46
CA ILE A 214 -1.69 -1.60 3.07
C ILE A 214 -1.56 -1.96 4.55
N LYS A 215 -0.33 -2.10 5.03
CA LYS A 215 -0.04 -2.45 6.43
C LYS A 215 0.56 -1.28 7.18
N PHE A 216 0.16 -1.14 8.43
CA PHE A 216 0.67 -0.12 9.34
C PHE A 216 1.08 -0.71 10.67
N ILE A 217 2.04 -0.06 11.32
CA ILE A 217 2.23 -0.13 12.76
C ILE A 217 1.59 1.10 13.42
N ILE A 218 0.89 0.89 14.54
CA ILE A 218 0.27 1.96 15.30
C ILE A 218 1.30 2.56 16.25
N ASN A 219 1.82 3.75 15.92
CA ASN A 219 2.81 4.46 16.72
C ASN A 219 2.20 5.07 17.99
N SER A 220 0.97 5.58 17.91
CA SER A 220 0.22 6.08 19.05
C SER A 220 -1.27 6.18 18.75
N SER A 221 -2.09 6.11 19.78
CA SER A 221 -3.53 6.39 19.71
C SER A 221 -3.88 7.17 20.96
N ARG A 222 -4.54 8.33 20.82
CA ARG A 222 -4.86 9.22 21.94
C ARG A 222 -6.22 9.87 21.74
N GLU A 223 -7.03 9.85 22.77
CA GLU A 223 -8.27 10.61 22.84
C GLU A 223 -8.04 11.94 23.57
N ARG A 224 -8.71 12.99 23.11
CA ARG A 224 -8.71 14.32 23.71
C ARG A 224 -10.08 14.61 24.33
N LYS A 225 -10.10 15.51 25.31
CA LYS A 225 -11.33 15.94 26.00
C LYS A 225 -12.36 16.62 25.10
N ASP A 226 -11.95 17.11 23.94
CA ASP A 226 -12.80 17.79 22.94
C ASP A 226 -13.42 16.83 21.91
N GLY A 227 -13.47 15.52 22.22
CA GLY A 227 -14.03 14.47 21.37
C GLY A 227 -13.17 14.10 20.17
N LEU A 228 -11.95 14.62 20.06
CA LEU A 228 -11.00 14.28 19.00
C LEU A 228 -10.09 13.14 19.42
N SER A 229 -10.12 12.05 18.67
CA SER A 229 -9.10 10.99 18.73
C SER A 229 -8.07 11.19 17.62
N ILE A 230 -6.78 11.03 17.95
CA ILE A 230 -5.67 11.08 16.99
C ILE A 230 -4.96 9.73 17.01
N ILE A 231 -4.90 9.08 15.85
CA ILE A 231 -4.24 7.79 15.65
C ILE A 231 -3.07 8.01 14.70
N HIS A 232 -1.85 7.71 15.15
CA HIS A 232 -0.64 7.78 14.36
C HIS A 232 -0.32 6.40 13.80
N LEU A 233 -0.41 6.27 12.48
CA LEU A 233 -0.04 5.10 11.70
C LEU A 233 1.27 5.35 10.95
N LYS A 234 2.11 4.32 10.88
CA LYS A 234 3.28 4.31 10.01
C LYS A 234 3.24 3.11 9.09
N GLU A 235 3.30 3.37 7.79
CA GLU A 235 3.29 2.33 6.78
C GLU A 235 4.50 1.41 6.94
N ILE A 236 4.28 0.10 6.81
CA ILE A 236 5.33 -0.91 6.84
C ILE A 236 5.46 -1.61 5.49
N VAL A 237 6.70 -1.88 5.08
CA VAL A 237 7.00 -2.57 3.81
C VAL A 237 6.48 -4.00 3.85
N GLN A 238 5.73 -4.39 2.81
CA GLN A 238 5.40 -5.78 2.57
C GLN A 238 6.41 -6.43 1.62
N PHE A 239 7.01 -7.53 2.07
CA PHE A 239 7.62 -8.48 1.16
C PHE A 239 6.56 -9.54 0.86
N SER A 240 6.23 -9.75 -0.42
CA SER A 240 5.28 -10.81 -0.78
C SER A 240 5.85 -12.18 -0.39
N SER A 241 4.99 -13.12 0.01
CA SER A 241 5.37 -14.51 0.25
C SER A 241 6.03 -15.14 -0.98
N SER A 242 5.67 -14.68 -2.18
CA SER A 242 6.30 -15.01 -3.46
C SER A 242 7.71 -14.44 -3.62
N ILE A 243 8.05 -13.28 -3.03
CA ILE A 243 9.43 -12.77 -2.97
C ILE A 243 10.21 -13.53 -1.89
N ILE A 244 9.61 -13.80 -0.72
CA ILE A 244 10.24 -14.60 0.33
C ILE A 244 10.54 -16.02 -0.17
N SER A 245 9.59 -16.64 -0.89
CA SER A 245 9.77 -17.95 -1.53
C SER A 245 10.64 -17.89 -2.77
N ALA A 246 10.62 -16.84 -3.59
CA ALA A 246 11.59 -16.69 -4.69
C ALA A 246 13.01 -16.45 -4.16
N LEU A 247 13.16 -15.77 -3.02
CA LEU A 247 14.43 -15.63 -2.31
C LEU A 247 14.86 -16.96 -1.67
N SER A 248 13.90 -17.83 -1.29
CA SER A 248 14.19 -19.21 -0.85
C SER A 248 14.38 -20.21 -2.00
N ASP A 249 13.75 -20.02 -3.15
CA ASP A 249 13.82 -20.93 -4.30
C ASP A 249 15.01 -20.58 -5.19
N ARG A 250 15.45 -19.31 -5.19
CA ARG A 250 16.76 -18.90 -5.72
C ARG A 250 17.93 -19.31 -4.83
N HIS A 251 17.75 -20.28 -3.92
CA HIS A 251 18.84 -21.06 -3.33
C HIS A 251 19.55 -21.93 -4.40
N LYS A 252 20.23 -21.30 -5.37
CA LYS A 252 21.35 -21.95 -6.04
C LYS A 252 22.40 -22.25 -4.97
N ARG A 253 22.68 -23.53 -4.71
CA ARG A 253 23.89 -23.95 -3.99
C ARG A 253 25.09 -23.33 -4.68
N VAL A 254 25.71 -22.33 -4.07
CA VAL A 254 26.99 -21.80 -4.54
C VAL A 254 28.05 -22.80 -4.11
N ARG A 255 28.48 -23.66 -5.04
CA ARG A 255 29.64 -24.53 -4.86
C ARG A 255 30.89 -23.67 -5.13
N ILE A 256 31.74 -23.48 -4.13
CA ILE A 256 33.06 -22.86 -4.30
C ILE A 256 34.02 -24.02 -4.51
N GLU A 257 34.71 -24.06 -5.66
CA GLU A 257 35.70 -25.09 -5.91
C GLU A 257 36.94 -24.87 -5.04
N PRO A 258 37.54 -25.93 -4.49
CA PRO A 258 38.70 -25.81 -3.61
C PRO A 258 39.95 -25.51 -4.45
N GLY A 259 40.26 -24.23 -4.58
CA GLY A 259 41.50 -23.76 -5.19
C GLY A 259 42.08 -22.62 -4.38
N SER A 260 43.24 -22.88 -3.77
CA SER A 260 44.09 -21.97 -3.00
C SER A 260 43.66 -21.62 -1.56
N THR A 261 44.65 -21.80 -0.70
CA THR A 261 44.67 -21.87 0.75
C THR A 261 44.59 -20.49 1.40
N GLY A 262 43.77 -20.37 2.46
CA GLY A 262 43.88 -19.32 3.46
C GLY A 262 43.17 -18.01 3.11
N LEU A 263 41.84 -17.97 3.27
CA LEU A 263 41.09 -16.72 3.35
C LEU A 263 40.66 -16.51 4.81
N THR A 264 41.28 -15.53 5.47
CA THR A 264 40.76 -14.93 6.70
C THR A 264 39.42 -14.24 6.40
N ILE A 265 38.52 -14.15 7.39
CA ILE A 265 37.14 -13.60 7.26
C ILE A 265 37.09 -12.19 6.64
N SER A 266 38.22 -11.48 6.58
CA SER A 266 38.40 -10.21 5.88
C SER A 266 38.24 -10.28 4.35
N GLU A 267 38.24 -11.46 3.74
CA GLU A 267 38.34 -11.61 2.27
C GLU A 267 37.26 -12.52 1.68
N LEU A 268 36.09 -12.62 2.32
CA LEU A 268 34.90 -13.05 1.59
C LEU A 268 34.57 -11.96 0.57
N ASP A 269 34.72 -12.27 -0.73
CA ASP A 269 34.22 -11.44 -1.85
C ASP A 269 32.68 -11.40 -1.83
N LEU A 270 32.14 -10.73 -0.82
CA LEU A 270 30.72 -10.44 -0.62
C LEU A 270 30.16 -9.70 -1.83
N ASN A 271 30.99 -8.93 -2.55
CA ASN A 271 30.59 -8.25 -3.77
C ASN A 271 30.30 -9.25 -4.89
N GLY A 272 31.17 -10.25 -5.09
CA GLY A 272 30.93 -11.35 -6.02
C GLY A 272 29.69 -12.17 -5.68
N ILE A 273 29.41 -12.38 -4.39
CA ILE A 273 28.22 -13.10 -3.91
C ILE A 273 26.95 -12.28 -4.13
N LEU A 274 26.94 -11.00 -3.75
CA LEU A 274 25.79 -10.11 -3.94
C LEU A 274 25.51 -9.84 -5.42
N LYS A 275 26.55 -9.70 -6.25
CA LYS A 275 26.43 -9.56 -7.70
C LYS A 275 25.88 -10.84 -8.34
N LYS A 276 26.29 -12.03 -7.87
CA LYS A 276 25.72 -13.31 -8.33
C LYS A 276 24.27 -13.55 -7.89
N ILE A 277 23.89 -13.12 -6.69
CA ILE A 277 22.55 -13.36 -6.12
C ILE A 277 21.53 -12.33 -6.62
N PHE A 278 21.90 -11.05 -6.65
CA PHE A 278 20.99 -9.94 -6.90
C PHE A 278 21.20 -9.22 -8.23
N ASN A 279 22.27 -9.54 -8.98
CA ASN A 279 22.62 -8.87 -10.24
C ASN A 279 22.70 -7.33 -10.12
N LEU A 280 23.18 -6.84 -8.98
CA LEU A 280 23.31 -5.42 -8.66
C LEU A 280 24.77 -4.97 -8.83
N ASP A 281 25.00 -3.88 -9.55
CA ASP A 281 26.29 -3.18 -9.57
C ASP A 281 26.37 -2.19 -8.40
N ALA A 282 27.20 -2.51 -7.41
CA ALA A 282 27.41 -1.66 -6.25
C ALA A 282 28.34 -0.49 -6.60
N SER A 283 27.83 0.74 -6.54
CA SER A 283 28.67 1.94 -6.65
C SER A 283 29.67 2.04 -5.48
N ARG A 284 30.91 2.47 -5.76
CA ARG A 284 32.05 2.51 -4.82
C ARG A 284 31.78 3.26 -3.51
N LYS A 285 30.78 4.15 -3.47
CA LYS A 285 30.43 4.96 -2.28
C LYS A 285 29.87 4.13 -1.12
N PHE A 286 29.38 2.92 -1.38
CA PHE A 286 28.79 2.00 -0.39
C PHE A 286 29.80 1.06 0.29
N GLN A 287 31.09 1.12 -0.07
CA GLN A 287 32.10 0.12 0.32
C GLN A 287 32.52 0.16 1.81
N ARG A 288 32.24 1.23 2.55
CA ARG A 288 32.98 1.51 3.80
C ARG A 288 32.43 0.92 5.11
N ASN A 289 31.26 0.28 5.17
CA ASN A 289 30.71 -0.10 6.49
C ASN A 289 29.91 -1.41 6.59
N TYR A 290 30.20 -2.41 5.76
CA TYR A 290 29.54 -3.72 5.90
C TYR A 290 29.95 -4.48 7.17
N LEU A 291 31.19 -4.33 7.64
CA LEU A 291 31.70 -5.01 8.84
C LEU A 291 30.91 -4.67 10.13
N ALA A 292 30.30 -3.49 10.20
CA ALA A 292 29.47 -3.07 11.34
C ALA A 292 28.08 -3.72 11.37
N LEU A 293 27.58 -4.21 10.22
CA LEU A 293 26.26 -4.85 10.10
C LEU A 293 26.27 -6.33 10.53
N PHE A 294 27.46 -6.95 10.64
CA PHE A 294 27.60 -8.34 11.07
C PHE A 294 27.97 -8.42 12.55
N GLN A 295 26.97 -8.43 13.43
CA GLN A 295 27.20 -8.73 14.84
C GLN A 295 27.36 -10.24 15.04
N LYS A 296 28.54 -10.66 15.51
CA LYS A 296 28.83 -12.07 15.83
C LYS A 296 27.99 -12.51 17.02
N ARG A 297 27.00 -13.39 16.82
CA ARG A 297 26.27 -14.02 17.93
C ARG A 297 27.00 -15.27 18.41
N ARG A 298 26.95 -15.51 19.73
CA ARG A 298 27.52 -16.72 20.36
C ARG A 298 26.70 -17.99 20.09
N SER A 299 25.41 -17.86 19.78
CA SER A 299 24.54 -18.99 19.45
C SER A 299 23.28 -18.58 18.67
N CYS A 300 22.68 -19.52 17.93
CA CYS A 300 21.39 -19.36 17.28
C CYS A 300 20.25 -19.43 18.33
N PRO A 301 19.33 -18.44 18.40
CA PRO A 301 18.20 -18.47 19.32
C PRO A 301 17.12 -19.51 18.95
N LYS A 302 17.06 -19.98 17.70
CA LYS A 302 16.10 -21.01 17.26
C LYS A 302 16.60 -22.45 17.48
N CYS A 303 17.87 -22.73 17.17
CA CYS A 303 18.39 -24.12 17.20
C CYS A 303 19.48 -24.36 18.26
N GLY A 304 19.83 -23.35 19.07
CA GLY A 304 20.78 -23.49 20.18
C GLY A 304 22.24 -23.72 19.79
N ARG A 305 22.56 -23.89 18.51
CA ARG A 305 23.92 -24.18 18.04
C ARG A 305 24.85 -22.99 18.22
N LYS A 306 26.07 -23.26 18.69
CA LYS A 306 27.11 -22.27 19.05
C LYS A 306 28.03 -21.88 17.88
N ASP A 307 27.78 -22.42 16.69
CA ASP A 307 28.68 -22.26 15.55
C ASP A 307 28.35 -21.01 14.72
N ARG A 308 29.24 -20.01 14.83
CA ARG A 308 29.43 -18.86 13.92
C ARG A 308 28.18 -18.41 13.15
N VAL A 309 27.13 -18.08 13.88
CA VAL A 309 25.90 -17.49 13.33
C VAL A 309 26.11 -15.99 13.17
N TYR A 310 26.10 -15.53 11.93
CA TYR A 310 26.12 -14.10 11.62
C TYR A 310 24.70 -13.66 11.26
N CYS A 311 24.25 -12.58 11.90
CA CYS A 311 23.06 -11.84 11.48
C CYS A 311 23.53 -10.74 10.53
N ALA A 312 22.87 -10.60 9.40
CA ALA A 312 23.15 -9.54 8.43
C ALA A 312 21.85 -8.79 8.16
N ASP A 313 21.82 -7.53 8.56
CA ASP A 313 20.76 -6.61 8.17
C ASP A 313 21.11 -6.09 6.78
N PHE A 314 20.44 -6.63 5.75
CA PHE A 314 20.63 -6.15 4.39
C PHE A 314 19.80 -4.90 4.18
N LEU A 315 20.49 -3.78 3.97
CA LEU A 315 19.92 -2.52 3.52
C LEU A 315 19.94 -2.50 1.99
N PHE A 316 18.80 -2.70 1.34
CA PHE A 316 18.69 -2.58 -0.11
C PHE A 316 18.22 -1.19 -0.47
N LYS A 317 18.91 -0.56 -1.44
CA LYS A 317 18.49 0.69 -2.04
C LYS A 317 17.81 0.43 -3.38
N ASP A 318 16.52 0.75 -3.50
CA ASP A 318 15.83 0.75 -4.79
C ASP A 318 16.38 1.90 -5.65
N PRO A 319 17.01 1.63 -6.82
CA PRO A 319 17.58 2.67 -7.67
C PRO A 319 16.54 3.64 -8.24
N GLN A 320 15.26 3.24 -8.31
CA GLN A 320 14.18 4.06 -8.86
C GLN A 320 13.44 4.86 -7.79
N ASN A 321 13.43 4.40 -6.54
CA ASN A 321 12.59 4.96 -5.47
C ASN A 321 13.36 5.49 -4.25
N ASP A 322 14.70 5.45 -4.24
CA ASP A 322 15.59 5.95 -3.17
C ASP A 322 15.29 5.35 -1.77
N MET A 323 14.60 4.20 -1.73
CA MET A 323 14.15 3.53 -0.50
C MET A 323 15.22 2.58 0.03
N ILE A 324 15.48 2.64 1.34
CA ILE A 324 16.35 1.71 2.07
C ILE A 324 15.46 0.70 2.82
N GLY A 325 15.36 -0.54 2.32
CA GLY A 325 14.66 -1.63 3.01
C GLY A 325 15.61 -2.47 3.86
N CYS A 326 15.23 -2.81 5.09
CA CYS A 326 16.00 -3.67 5.99
C CYS A 326 15.35 -5.06 6.09
N ILE A 327 16.09 -6.13 5.76
CA ILE A 327 15.65 -7.51 6.06
C ILE A 327 16.25 -7.91 7.41
N ASN A 328 15.41 -8.07 8.41
CA ASN A 328 15.84 -8.16 9.82
C ASN A 328 16.45 -9.50 10.25
N THR A 329 16.62 -10.52 9.39
CA THR A 329 17.40 -11.72 9.79
C THR A 329 17.77 -12.61 8.61
N PHE A 330 19.06 -12.73 8.32
CA PHE A 330 19.64 -13.91 7.68
C PHE A 330 20.45 -14.70 8.70
N HIS A 331 20.32 -16.02 8.72
CA HIS A 331 21.17 -16.93 9.50
C HIS A 331 22.18 -17.59 8.56
N ILE A 332 23.45 -17.19 8.65
CA ILE A 332 24.53 -17.81 7.87
C ILE A 332 25.24 -18.85 8.75
N LEU A 333 25.23 -20.12 8.33
CA LEU A 333 26.01 -21.22 8.92
C LEU A 333 27.15 -21.59 7.96
N LEU A 334 28.40 -21.36 8.37
CA LEU A 334 29.60 -21.72 7.61
C LEU A 334 30.20 -23.01 8.17
N PHE A 335 30.20 -24.08 7.37
CA PHE A 335 30.83 -25.35 7.72
C PHE A 335 32.29 -25.40 7.21
N PRO A 336 33.30 -25.64 8.06
CA PRO A 336 34.70 -25.55 7.65
C PRO A 336 35.20 -26.66 6.71
N ARG A 337 34.48 -27.78 6.55
CA ARG A 337 34.98 -28.93 5.76
C ARG A 337 33.98 -29.67 4.87
N LEU A 338 32.73 -29.23 4.81
CA LEU A 338 31.73 -29.68 3.84
C LEU A 338 30.82 -28.50 3.57
N ALA A 339 30.99 -27.83 2.43
CA ALA A 339 30.15 -26.71 2.03
C ALA A 339 28.76 -27.24 1.62
N SER A 340 27.90 -27.43 2.61
CA SER A 340 26.48 -27.73 2.43
C SER A 340 25.66 -26.79 3.29
N PHE A 341 24.86 -25.94 2.65
CA PHE A 341 23.84 -25.12 3.30
C PHE A 341 22.67 -26.02 3.70
N MET A 342 22.24 -25.95 4.96
CA MET A 342 20.95 -26.47 5.40
C MET A 342 20.12 -25.32 5.95
N PHE A 343 18.90 -25.18 5.43
CA PHE A 343 17.87 -24.31 5.99
C PHE A 343 17.03 -25.13 6.97
N ALA A 344 16.79 -24.58 8.15
CA ALA A 344 15.75 -25.07 9.04
C ALA A 344 14.55 -24.13 8.88
N THR A 345 13.41 -24.70 8.50
CA THR A 345 12.09 -24.03 8.38
C THR A 345 11.64 -23.42 9.69
#